data_AF-A0A1U9P1L7-F1
#
_entry.id   AF-A0A1U9P1L7-F1
#
_cell.length_a   1.000
_cell.length_b   1.000
_cell.length_c   1.000
_cell.angle_alpha   90.00
_cell.angle_beta   90.00
_cell.angle_gamma   90.00
#
_symmetry.space_group_name_H-M   'P 1'
#
loop_
_entity.id
_entity.type
_entity.pdbx_description
1 polymer ?
#
loop_
_entity_poly.entity_id
_entity_poly.type
_entity_poly.pdbx_seq_one_letter_code
_entity_poly.pdbx_strand_id
1 'polypeptide(L)' 'MRACPACGASNAPTDDFCANCGAYLNWSSSTPSPSAAAPAGEAARARPRPDPARDRPGRHTR' A
#
# COMPACT_ATOMS: atom_id res chain seq x y z
N MET A 1 -14.66 -25.96 -18.09
CA MET A 1 -14.26 -24.58 -18.43
C MET A 1 -14.26 -23.73 -17.17
N ARG A 2 -13.30 -22.83 -17.01
CA ARG A 2 -13.24 -21.88 -15.88
C ARG A 2 -13.17 -20.46 -16.41
N ALA A 3 -13.92 -19.55 -15.79
CA ALA A 3 -13.82 -18.13 -16.08
C ALA A 3 -12.59 -17.52 -15.39
N CYS A 4 -11.84 -16.69 -16.10
CA CYS A 4 -10.77 -15.90 -15.52
C CYS A 4 -11.37 -14.85 -14.56
N PRO A 5 -10.98 -14.81 -13.28
CA PRO A 5 -11.54 -13.85 -12.32
C PRO A 5 -11.11 -12.40 -12.60
N ALA A 6 -10.05 -12.19 -13.40
CA ALA A 6 -9.57 -10.87 -13.75
C ALA A 6 -10.28 -10.24 -14.96
N CYS A 7 -10.69 -11.04 -15.97
CA CYS A 7 -11.26 -10.51 -17.22
C CYS A 7 -12.52 -11.23 -17.73
N GLY A 8 -12.97 -12.31 -17.08
CA GLY A 8 -14.16 -13.07 -17.46
C GLY A 8 -13.99 -14.05 -18.63
N ALA A 9 -12.82 -14.08 -19.29
CA ALA A 9 -12.58 -15.01 -20.40
C ALA A 9 -12.69 -16.49 -19.97
N SER A 10 -13.21 -17.34 -20.85
CA SER A 10 -13.27 -18.79 -20.64
C SER A 10 -11.93 -19.44 -20.95
N ASN A 11 -11.41 -20.24 -20.01
CA ASN A 11 -10.15 -20.97 -20.16
C ASN A 11 -10.36 -22.48 -19.86
N ALA A 12 -9.42 -23.31 -20.30
CA ALA A 12 -9.41 -24.72 -19.98
C ALA A 12 -9.16 -24.93 -18.47
N PRO A 13 -9.69 -26.01 -17.88
CA PRO A 13 -9.49 -26.28 -16.45
C PRO A 13 -8.02 -26.57 -16.09
N THR A 14 -7.18 -26.91 -17.07
CA THR A 14 -5.75 -27.18 -16.92
C THR A 14 -4.86 -25.99 -17.27
N ASP A 15 -5.42 -24.86 -17.71
CA ASP A 15 -4.62 -23.68 -18.05
C ASP A 15 -4.06 -23.04 -16.77
N ASP A 16 -2.75 -22.87 -16.74
CA ASP A 16 -2.06 -22.12 -15.70
C ASP A 16 -2.28 -20.61 -15.83
N PHE A 17 -2.39 -20.10 -17.05
CA PHE A 17 -2.53 -18.67 -17.35
C PHE A 17 -3.70 -18.39 -18.28
N CYS A 18 -4.32 -17.22 -18.13
CA CYS A 18 -5.39 -16.81 -19.02
C CYS A 18 -4.84 -16.45 -20.41
N ALA A 19 -5.32 -17.11 -21.47
CA ALA A 19 -4.89 -16.83 -22.85
C ALA A 19 -5.27 -15.42 -23.35
N ASN A 20 -6.23 -14.76 -22.69
CA ASN A 20 -6.69 -13.41 -23.07
C ASN A 20 -5.91 -12.29 -22.37
N CYS A 21 -5.62 -12.42 -21.08
CA CYS A 21 -5.00 -11.34 -20.29
C CYS A 21 -3.71 -11.72 -19.57
N GLY A 22 -3.28 -12.97 -19.62
CA GLY A 22 -2.05 -13.46 -18.97
C GLY A 22 -2.14 -13.66 -17.45
N ALA A 23 -3.30 -13.45 -16.82
CA ALA A 23 -3.44 -13.65 -15.37
C ALA A 23 -3.22 -15.11 -14.96
N TYR A 24 -2.42 -15.35 -13.93
CA TYR A 24 -2.19 -16.70 -13.39
C TYR A 24 -3.46 -17.23 -12.70
N LEU A 25 -3.94 -18.38 -13.14
CA LEU A 25 -5.26 -18.91 -12.81
C LEU A 25 -5.26 -19.78 -11.55
N ASN A 26 -4.15 -20.44 -11.24
CA ASN A 26 -4.05 -21.42 -10.16
C ASN A 26 -4.13 -20.77 -8.75
N TRP A 27 -3.42 -19.66 -8.54
CA TRP A 27 -3.46 -18.91 -7.26
C TRP A 27 -4.69 -18.01 -7.12
N SER A 28 -5.39 -17.71 -8.22
CA SER A 28 -6.57 -16.83 -8.21
C SER A 28 -7.81 -17.50 -7.60
N SER A 29 -7.68 -18.72 -7.08
CA SER A 29 -8.65 -19.35 -6.18
C SER A 29 -8.58 -18.77 -4.76
N SER A 30 -7.48 -18.10 -4.42
CA SER A 30 -7.41 -17.23 -3.26
C SER A 30 -7.87 -15.85 -3.69
N THR A 31 -9.07 -15.49 -3.23
CA THR A 31 -9.67 -14.16 -3.29
C THR A 31 -8.61 -13.06 -3.28
N PRO A 32 -8.72 -11.99 -4.09
CA PRO A 32 -7.90 -10.81 -3.86
C PRO A 32 -8.23 -10.33 -2.45
N SER A 33 -7.33 -10.62 -1.51
CA SER A 33 -7.31 -9.95 -0.22
C SER A 33 -7.28 -8.46 -0.53
N PRO A 34 -8.20 -7.64 -0.01
CA PRO A 34 -8.06 -6.19 -0.07
C PRO A 34 -6.93 -5.75 0.87
N SER A 35 -5.72 -6.30 0.69
CA SER A 35 -4.48 -5.74 1.19
C SER A 35 -3.97 -4.66 0.23
N ALA A 36 -4.92 -3.86 -0.27
CA ALA A 36 -4.71 -2.51 -0.75
C ALA A 36 -5.23 -1.50 0.31
N ALA A 37 -5.09 -1.85 1.58
CA ALA A 37 -4.98 -0.93 2.71
C ALA A 37 -3.93 -1.58 3.64
N ALA A 38 -2.73 -1.08 3.87
CA ALA A 38 -2.17 0.27 3.77
C ALA A 38 -0.62 0.15 3.54
N PRO A 39 0.10 1.24 3.22
CA PRO A 39 0.25 2.34 4.16
C PRO A 39 -0.13 3.66 3.51
N ALA A 40 -1.26 4.25 3.95
CA ALA A 40 -1.29 5.70 3.99
C ALA A 40 -0.16 6.10 4.93
N GLY A 41 0.83 6.78 4.37
CA GLY A 41 2.01 7.25 5.08
C GLY A 41 1.68 8.23 6.21
N GLU A 42 2.77 8.76 6.75
CA GLU A 42 2.82 9.86 7.71
C GLU A 42 2.80 9.53 9.22
N ALA A 43 3.32 8.36 9.61
CA ALA A 43 4.03 8.26 10.89
C ALA A 43 5.52 8.59 10.72
N ALA A 44 5.85 9.78 10.19
CA ALA A 44 7.23 10.25 10.07
C ALA A 44 7.34 11.79 10.19
N ARG A 45 7.43 12.27 11.44
CA ARG A 45 8.28 13.39 11.87
C ARG A 45 8.19 14.72 11.11
N ALA A 46 7.29 15.60 11.56
CA ALA A 46 7.69 16.99 11.77
C ALA A 46 8.26 17.11 13.19
N ARG A 47 9.55 17.44 13.33
CA ARG A 47 10.13 17.76 14.65
C ARG A 47 9.37 18.98 15.21
N PRO A 48 9.01 19.04 16.51
CA PRO A 48 8.49 20.27 17.08
C PRO A 48 9.51 21.40 16.87
N ARG A 49 9.01 22.60 16.54
CA ARG A 49 9.82 23.82 16.41
C ARG A 49 10.59 24.05 17.70
N PRO A 50 11.85 24.53 17.65
CA PRO A 50 12.57 24.92 18.87
C PRO A 50 11.81 26.02 19.61
N ASP A 51 11.74 25.88 20.94
CA ASP A 51 11.01 26.74 21.85
C ASP A 51 11.67 28.14 21.96
N PRO A 52 10.93 29.25 21.77
CA PRO A 52 11.48 30.61 21.86
C PRO A 52 12.00 30.98 23.26
N ALA A 53 11.74 30.19 24.31
CA ALA A 53 12.25 30.46 25.65
C ALA A 53 13.78 30.35 25.80
N ARG A 54 14.48 29.74 24.83
CA ARG A 54 15.95 29.69 24.82
C ARG A 54 16.62 30.99 24.37
N ASP A 55 15.86 31.92 23.79
CA ASP A 55 16.34 33.22 23.30
C ASP A 55 16.00 34.37 24.27
N ARG A 56 16.01 34.12 25.58
CA ARG A 56 16.01 35.22 26.55
C ARG A 56 17.44 35.43 27.02
N PRO A 57 18.18 36.43 26.48
CA PRO A 57 19.47 36.77 27.06
C PRO A 57 19.23 37.13 28.54
N GLY A 58 20.02 36.49 29.41
CA GLY A 58 19.96 36.69 30.84
C GLY A 58 19.99 38.17 31.17
N ARG A 59 19.08 38.60 32.05
CA ARG A 59 19.02 39.95 32.59
C ARG A 59 20.41 40.32 33.15
N HIS A 60 21.16 41.16 32.44
CA HIS A 60 22.42 41.69 32.94
C HIS A 60 22.11 42.70 34.04
N THR A 61 22.27 42.29 35.29
CA THR A 61 22.33 43.17 36.44
C THR A 61 23.64 43.93 36.45
N ARG A 62 23.57 45.26 36.53
CA ARG A 62 24.58 46.09 37.18
C ARG A 62 23.88 47.11 38.06
#